data_AF-A0A9W8QMR0-F1
#
_entry.id   AF-A0A9W8QMR0-F1
#
_cell.length_a   1.000
_cell.length_b   1.000
_cell.length_c   1.000
_cell.angle_alpha   90.00
_cell.angle_beta   90.00
_cell.angle_gamma   90.00
#
_symmetry.space_group_name_H-M   'P 1'
#
loop_
_entity.id
_entity.type
_entity.pdbx_description
1 polymer ?
#
loop_
_entity_poly.entity_id
_entity_poly.type
_entity_poly.pdbx_seq_one_letter_code
_entity_poly.pdbx_strand_id
1 'polypeptide(L)'
;MAPVKSIIAASVLLAAQLVSGHAAITNAVGNAGGSGMALGIVSSTPRDGTRRNPFQQDATRFRGASAQSVGETVGAGANSVESGTSKIMAETGDSLPQVTPGGELTMTLHQVNSDGHPER
;
A
#
# COMPACT_ATOMS: atom_id res chain seq x y z
N MET A 1 -37.41 20.56 -11.24
CA MET A 1 -36.05 20.81 -10.65
C MET A 1 -35.59 19.75 -9.64
N ALA A 2 -36.48 19.01 -8.96
CA ALA A 2 -36.09 17.91 -8.07
C ALA A 2 -35.28 16.76 -8.73
N PRO A 3 -35.57 16.29 -9.96
CA PRO A 3 -34.89 15.09 -10.49
C PRO A 3 -33.43 15.35 -10.86
N VAL A 4 -33.08 16.56 -11.32
CA VAL A 4 -31.70 16.90 -11.71
C VAL A 4 -30.76 16.86 -10.50
N LYS A 5 -31.20 17.35 -9.34
CA LYS A 5 -30.41 17.30 -8.09
C LYS A 5 -30.18 15.86 -7.64
N SER A 6 -31.21 15.01 -7.71
CA SER A 6 -31.09 13.60 -7.37
C SER A 6 -30.17 12.83 -8.32
N ILE A 7 -30.21 13.13 -9.62
CA ILE A 7 -29.31 12.53 -10.62
C ILE A 7 -27.86 12.95 -10.35
N ILE A 8 -27.60 14.23 -10.09
CA ILE A 8 -26.25 14.70 -9.76
C ILE A 8 -25.73 14.03 -8.48
N ALA A 9 -26.56 13.97 -7.43
CA ALA A 9 -26.17 13.32 -6.17
C ALA A 9 -25.86 11.83 -6.39
N ALA A 10 -26.73 11.10 -7.10
CA ALA A 10 -26.50 9.69 -7.42
C ALA A 10 -25.20 9.50 -8.22
N SER A 11 -24.94 10.32 -9.23
CA SER A 11 -23.71 10.26 -10.02
C SER A 11 -22.45 10.52 -9.18
N VAL A 12 -22.48 11.46 -8.24
CA VAL A 12 -21.36 11.71 -7.32
C VAL A 12 -21.12 10.52 -6.39
N LEU A 13 -22.18 9.90 -5.86
CA LEU A 13 -22.08 8.69 -5.04
C LEU A 13 -21.51 7.50 -5.82
N LEU A 14 -21.91 7.32 -7.08
CA LEU A 14 -21.33 6.27 -7.94
C LEU A 14 -19.86 6.56 -8.27
N ALA A 15 -19.50 7.82 -8.52
CA ALA A 15 -18.12 8.22 -8.77
C ALA A 15 -17.21 8.07 -7.54
N ALA A 16 -17.75 8.07 -6.33
CA ALA A 16 -16.97 7.84 -5.11
C ALA A 16 -16.31 6.45 -5.08
N GLN A 17 -16.89 5.45 -5.75
CA GLN A 17 -16.26 4.12 -5.90
C GLN A 17 -15.01 4.13 -6.78
N LEU A 18 -14.78 5.19 -7.56
CA LEU A 18 -13.57 5.35 -8.37
C LEU A 18 -12.37 5.85 -7.53
N VAL A 19 -12.60 6.30 -6.30
CA VAL A 19 -11.52 6.70 -5.38
C VAL A 19 -10.91 5.43 -4.79
N SER A 20 -9.96 4.84 -5.51
CA SER A 20 -9.15 3.76 -4.99
C SER A 20 -7.90 4.35 -4.33
N GLY A 21 -8.04 4.74 -3.06
CA GLY A 21 -6.91 5.23 -2.25
C GLY A 21 -5.95 4.08 -1.94
N HIS A 22 -4.92 3.94 -2.77
CA HIS A 22 -3.81 3.02 -2.49
C HIS A 22 -2.71 3.76 -1.75
N ALA A 23 -2.03 3.07 -0.86
CA ALA A 23 -0.89 3.60 -0.14
C ALA A 23 0.18 2.52 0.03
N ALA A 24 1.44 2.96 -0.02
CA ALA A 24 2.60 2.17 0.32
C ALA A 24 3.02 2.50 1.76
N ILE A 25 3.04 1.51 2.64
CA ILE A 25 3.54 1.67 4.01
C ILE A 25 5.06 1.58 3.96
N THR A 26 5.74 2.72 3.99
CA THR A 26 7.20 2.81 3.85
C THR A 26 7.93 2.69 5.18
N ASN A 27 7.23 2.95 6.30
CA ASN A 27 7.74 2.73 7.64
C ASN A 27 6.59 2.43 8.59
N ALA A 28 6.84 1.56 9.56
CA ALA A 28 5.97 1.27 10.68
C ALA A 28 6.85 1.10 11.91
N VAL A 29 6.50 1.76 13.02
CA VAL A 29 7.25 1.73 14.28
C VAL A 29 6.27 1.47 15.41
N GLY A 30 6.56 0.44 16.20
CA GLY A 30 5.76 0.08 17.34
C GLY A 30 6.15 0.87 18.59
N ASN A 31 5.20 1.14 19.48
CA ASN A 31 5.47 1.86 20.72
C ASN A 31 6.44 1.12 21.67
N ALA A 32 6.59 -0.20 21.51
CA ALA A 32 7.57 -1.02 22.23
C ALA A 32 8.89 -1.22 21.44
N GLY A 33 9.09 -0.45 20.38
CA GLY A 33 10.25 -0.51 19.50
C GLY A 33 10.04 -1.36 18.25
N GLY A 34 11.14 -1.62 17.55
CA GLY A 34 11.14 -2.27 16.24
C GLY A 34 10.67 -1.36 15.11
N SER A 35 11.10 -1.68 13.90
CA SER A 35 10.71 -0.97 12.68
C SER A 35 10.45 -1.98 11.56
N GLY A 36 9.58 -1.62 10.64
CA GLY A 36 9.24 -2.44 9.49
C GLY A 36 8.63 -1.61 8.37
N MET A 37 8.27 -2.29 7.29
CA MET A 37 7.57 -1.72 6.14
C MET A 37 6.67 -2.79 5.53
N ALA A 38 5.81 -2.43 4.56
CA ALA A 38 5.00 -3.43 3.88
C ALA A 38 5.86 -4.40 3.05
N LEU A 39 5.34 -5.62 2.86
CA LEU A 39 5.93 -6.60 1.94
C LEU A 39 6.05 -6.00 0.53
N GLY A 40 7.16 -6.31 -0.14
CA GLY A 40 7.41 -5.88 -1.51
C GLY A 40 7.95 -4.46 -1.67
N ILE A 41 7.92 -3.63 -0.61
CA ILE A 41 8.50 -2.28 -0.62
C ILE A 41 10.01 -2.35 -0.86
N VAL A 42 10.50 -1.42 -1.66
CA VAL A 42 11.93 -1.23 -1.94
C VAL A 42 12.28 0.20 -1.56
N SER A 43 13.15 0.39 -0.57
CA SER A 43 13.52 1.73 -0.07
C SER A 43 14.15 2.64 -1.11
N SER A 44 14.81 2.07 -2.11
CA SER A 44 15.38 2.83 -3.22
C SER A 44 14.35 3.25 -4.28
N THR A 45 13.07 2.86 -4.15
CA THR A 45 12.03 3.31 -5.07
C THR A 45 11.82 4.82 -4.91
N PRO A 46 12.00 5.64 -5.95
CA PRO A 46 11.77 7.07 -5.84
C PRO A 46 10.28 7.35 -5.60
N ARG A 47 9.95 8.24 -4.67
CA ARG A 47 8.57 8.54 -4.23
C ARG A 47 8.13 9.97 -4.56
N ASP A 48 8.82 10.62 -5.48
CA ASP A 48 8.67 12.02 -5.90
C ASP A 48 7.89 12.19 -7.22
N GLY A 49 7.50 11.09 -7.87
CA GLY A 49 6.75 11.09 -9.13
C GLY A 49 5.32 10.55 -9.05
N THR A 50 4.53 10.84 -10.08
CA THR A 50 3.10 10.50 -10.14
C THR A 50 2.80 9.24 -10.97
N ARG A 51 3.75 8.81 -11.80
CA ARG A 51 3.60 7.66 -12.71
C ARG A 51 3.85 6.33 -12.00
N ARG A 52 3.35 5.23 -12.57
CA ARG A 52 3.57 3.88 -12.03
C ARG A 52 5.06 3.47 -12.05
N ASN A 53 5.74 3.69 -13.17
CA ASN A 53 7.17 3.40 -13.33
C ASN A 53 7.99 4.70 -13.29
N PRO A 54 9.05 4.81 -12.47
CA PRO A 54 9.52 3.84 -11.46
C PRO A 54 8.81 3.97 -10.10
N PHE A 55 7.99 5.01 -9.92
CA PHE A 55 7.70 5.54 -8.58
C PHE A 55 6.78 4.70 -7.68
N GLN A 56 6.10 3.70 -8.24
CA GLN A 56 5.00 2.98 -7.56
C GLN A 56 5.02 1.47 -7.89
N GLN A 57 6.14 0.92 -8.36
CA GLN A 57 6.22 -0.48 -8.79
C GLN A 57 6.20 -1.48 -7.63
N ASP A 58 6.64 -1.05 -6.46
CA ASP A 58 6.78 -1.82 -5.23
C ASP A 58 5.57 -1.67 -4.28
N ALA A 59 4.53 -0.93 -4.71
CA ALA A 59 3.27 -0.84 -3.98
C ALA A 59 2.54 -2.19 -4.09
N THR A 60 2.23 -2.79 -2.94
CA THR A 60 1.50 -4.05 -2.90
C THR A 60 0.05 -3.86 -3.31
N ARG A 61 -0.40 -4.70 -4.22
CA ARG A 61 -1.79 -4.79 -4.70
C ARG A 61 -2.35 -6.19 -4.46
N PHE A 62 -3.67 -6.27 -4.29
CA PHE A 62 -4.41 -7.51 -4.12
C PHE A 62 -5.26 -7.77 -5.36
N ARG A 63 -4.64 -8.31 -6.43
CA ARG A 63 -5.31 -8.62 -7.70
C ARG A 63 -4.77 -9.91 -8.31
N GLY A 64 -5.47 -10.42 -9.33
CA GLY A 64 -5.08 -11.63 -10.07
C GLY A 64 -4.98 -12.86 -9.17
N ALA A 65 -3.96 -13.69 -9.41
CA ALA A 65 -3.68 -14.89 -8.61
C ALA A 65 -3.32 -14.57 -7.14
N SER A 66 -2.87 -13.34 -6.87
CA SER A 66 -2.41 -12.89 -5.55
C SER A 66 -3.50 -12.16 -4.76
N ALA A 67 -4.73 -12.08 -5.28
CA ALA A 67 -5.83 -11.33 -4.67
C ALA A 67 -6.25 -11.87 -3.29
N GLN A 68 -6.11 -13.19 -3.08
CA GLN A 68 -6.48 -13.86 -1.83
C GLN A 68 -5.25 -14.36 -1.04
N SER A 69 -4.07 -13.80 -1.33
CA SER A 69 -2.82 -14.11 -0.62
C SER A 69 -2.27 -12.84 0.05
N VAL A 70 -0.95 -12.71 0.15
CA VAL A 70 -0.25 -11.52 0.67
C VAL A 70 0.04 -10.46 -0.40
N GLY A 71 -0.71 -10.51 -1.51
CA GLY A 71 -0.62 -9.55 -2.60
C GLY A 71 0.60 -9.74 -3.48
N GLU A 72 0.79 -8.80 -4.39
CA GLU A 72 1.89 -8.74 -5.34
C GLU A 72 2.33 -7.30 -5.58
N THR A 73 3.52 -7.11 -6.11
CA THR A 73 3.98 -5.82 -6.63
C THR A 73 4.18 -5.93 -8.14
N VAL A 74 4.12 -4.81 -8.86
CA VAL A 74 4.42 -4.79 -10.30
C VAL A 74 5.89 -5.09 -10.55
N GLY A 75 6.78 -4.63 -9.67
CA GLY A 75 8.22 -4.79 -9.80
C GLY A 75 8.74 -6.19 -9.46
N ALA A 76 8.16 -6.87 -8.47
CA ALA A 76 8.66 -8.15 -7.97
C ALA A 76 7.67 -9.33 -8.08
N GLY A 77 6.43 -9.08 -8.51
CA GLY A 77 5.40 -10.11 -8.58
C GLY A 77 4.85 -10.48 -7.19
N ALA A 78 4.40 -11.74 -7.06
CA ALA A 78 3.75 -12.23 -5.84
C ALA A 78 4.66 -12.09 -4.60
N ASN A 79 4.09 -11.54 -3.52
CA ASN A 79 4.79 -11.44 -2.25
C ASN A 79 4.90 -12.82 -1.57
N SER A 80 5.96 -12.99 -0.78
CA SER A 80 6.12 -14.13 0.13
C SER A 80 6.34 -13.62 1.54
N VAL A 81 5.63 -14.22 2.49
CA VAL A 81 5.75 -13.87 3.92
C VAL A 81 7.15 -14.14 4.41
N GLU A 82 7.71 -15.32 4.12
CA GLU A 82 9.01 -15.73 4.65
C GLU A 82 10.15 -14.88 4.08
N SER A 83 10.24 -14.78 2.75
CA SER A 83 11.33 -14.04 2.11
C SER A 83 11.16 -12.53 2.26
N GLY A 84 9.92 -12.03 2.24
CA GLY A 84 9.64 -10.61 2.43
C GLY A 84 9.89 -10.15 3.86
N THR A 85 9.48 -10.93 4.87
CA THR A 85 9.77 -10.60 6.28
C THR A 85 11.27 -10.64 6.55
N SER A 86 11.98 -11.63 6.00
CA SER A 86 13.44 -11.72 6.12
C SER A 86 14.14 -10.50 5.52
N LYS A 87 13.67 -9.99 4.37
CA LYS A 87 14.18 -8.76 3.76
C LYS A 87 13.89 -7.54 4.63
N ILE A 88 12.68 -7.41 5.16
CA ILE A 88 12.32 -6.31 6.05
C ILE A 88 13.25 -6.30 7.26
N MET A 89 13.43 -7.43 7.94
CA MET A 89 14.33 -7.51 9.10
C MET A 89 15.79 -7.19 8.74
N ALA A 90 16.26 -7.62 7.57
CA ALA A 90 17.60 -7.28 7.09
C ALA A 90 17.79 -5.76 6.85
N GLU A 91 16.71 -5.04 6.55
CA GLU A 91 16.72 -3.61 6.25
C GLU A 91 16.41 -2.72 7.45
N THR A 92 15.47 -3.13 8.32
CA THR A 92 14.97 -2.33 9.44
C THR A 92 15.54 -2.74 10.80
N GLY A 93 16.25 -3.87 10.86
CA GLY A 93 16.92 -4.37 12.07
C GLY A 93 16.26 -5.62 12.68
N ASP A 94 16.73 -6.00 13.87
CA ASP A 94 16.49 -7.33 14.45
C ASP A 94 15.03 -7.59 14.88
N SER A 95 14.18 -6.57 14.98
CA SER A 95 12.79 -6.73 15.41
C SER A 95 11.79 -5.97 14.53
N LEU A 96 10.75 -6.70 14.13
CA LEU A 96 9.54 -6.11 13.56
C LEU A 96 8.87 -5.17 14.58
N PRO A 97 7.98 -4.26 14.15
CA PRO A 97 7.27 -3.34 15.05
C PRO A 97 6.57 -4.08 16.19
N GLN A 98 6.92 -3.73 17.43
CA GLN A 98 6.35 -4.33 18.64
C GLN A 98 5.34 -3.39 19.28
N VAL A 99 4.15 -3.91 19.59
CA VAL A 99 3.06 -3.13 20.18
C VAL A 99 2.64 -3.75 21.51
N THR A 100 2.61 -2.96 22.58
CA THR A 100 2.11 -3.43 23.89
C THR A 100 0.58 -3.47 23.92
N PRO A 101 -0.05 -4.20 24.85
CA PRO A 101 -1.49 -4.08 25.08
C PRO A 101 -1.90 -2.62 25.30
N GLY A 102 -2.84 -2.11 24.50
CA GLY A 102 -3.25 -0.70 24.53
C GLY A 102 -2.24 0.30 23.96
N GLY A 103 -1.16 -0.16 23.33
CA GLY A 103 -0.16 0.66 22.67
C GLY A 103 -0.53 1.08 21.25
N GLU A 104 0.38 1.77 20.58
CA GLU A 104 0.18 2.36 19.26
C GLU A 104 1.21 1.87 18.25
N LEU A 105 0.79 1.82 16.98
CA LEU A 105 1.64 1.63 15.82
C LEU A 105 1.66 2.93 15.02
N THR A 106 2.84 3.54 14.87
CA THR A 106 3.01 4.74 14.03
C THR A 106 3.44 4.31 12.64
N MET A 107 2.72 4.74 11.61
CA MET A 107 2.98 4.35 10.22
C MET A 107 3.23 5.58 9.35
N THR A 108 4.19 5.47 8.43
CA THR A 108 4.39 6.40 7.33
C THR A 108 3.81 5.78 6.06
N LEU A 109 2.82 6.46 5.50
CA LEU A 109 2.15 6.05 4.27
C LEU A 109 2.55 7.02 3.15
N HIS A 110 2.93 6.46 2.01
CA HIS A 110 3.07 7.20 0.77
C HIS A 110 1.84 6.94 -0.12
N GLN A 111 1.19 7.99 -0.59
CA GLN A 111 0.02 7.88 -1.43
C GLN A 111 0.39 7.39 -2.83
N VAL A 112 -0.34 6.39 -3.31
CA VAL A 112 -0.14 5.80 -4.63
C VAL A 112 -1.29 6.22 -5.56
N ASN A 113 -0.94 6.68 -6.76
CA ASN A 113 -1.89 7.36 -7.65
C ASN A 113 -2.15 6.64 -8.98
N SER A 114 -1.24 5.76 -9.41
CA SER A 114 -1.23 5.14 -10.75
C SER A 114 -1.19 3.61 -10.72
N ASP A 115 -1.14 2.98 -9.56
CA ASP A 115 -1.13 1.52 -9.41
C ASP A 115 -2.51 0.88 -9.61
N GLY A 116 -3.61 1.63 -9.44
CA GLY A 116 -4.99 1.19 -9.68
C GLY A 116 -5.43 1.12 -11.14
N HIS A 117 -4.62 1.62 -12.08
CA HIS A 117 -4.99 1.65 -13.50
C HIS A 117 -4.98 0.23 -14.10
N PRO A 118 -5.95 -0.16 -14.95
CA PRO A 118 -5.90 -1.44 -15.66
C PRO A 118 -4.61 -1.54 -16.46
N GLU A 119 -3.94 -2.70 -16.33
CA GLU A 119 -2.73 -3.03 -17.09
C GLU A 119 -3.11 -3.08 -18.57
N ARG A 120 -2.40 -2.32 -19.40
CA ARG A 120 -2.41 -2.46 -20.86
C ARG A 120 -1.19 -3.27 -21.26
#